data_AF-A0A327TRD3-F1
#
_entry.id   AF-A0A327TRD3-F1
#
_cell.length_a   1.000
_cell.length_b   1.000
_cell.length_c   1.000
_cell.angle_alpha   90.00
_cell.angle_beta   90.00
_cell.angle_gamma   90.00
#
_symmetry.space_group_name_H-M   'P 1'
#
loop_
_entity.id
_entity.type
_entity.pdbx_description
1 polymer ?
#
loop_
_entity_poly.entity_id
_entity_poly.type
_entity_poly.pdbx_seq_one_letter_code
_entity_poly.pdbx_strand_id
1 'polypeptide(L)'
;MSNTGTGLRDNPAETTPDTIPAGCFWFLDPDGTLCLSPGCMARIQDPDAECLCDTLTTQHNRLKHRMRELKDRQKHADNWWRALEAAVAAHPDRHAILADTRRRAGR
;
A
#
# COMPACT_ATOMS: atom_id res chain seq x y z
N MET A 1 -13.92 27.13 23.30
CA MET A 1 -12.59 27.57 22.82
C MET A 1 -12.55 27.21 21.34
N SER A 2 -12.85 28.17 20.47
CA SER A 2 -12.97 27.92 19.03
C SER A 2 -11.58 27.66 18.46
N ASN A 3 -11.36 26.43 18.02
CA ASN A 3 -10.15 26.02 17.33
C ASN A 3 -10.14 26.72 15.97
N THR A 4 -9.42 27.84 15.85
CA THR A 4 -9.17 28.53 14.57
C THR A 4 -8.18 27.72 13.74
N GLY A 5 -8.55 26.48 13.41
CA GLY A 5 -7.72 25.57 12.64
C GLY A 5 -7.65 26.03 11.19
N THR A 6 -6.44 26.28 10.71
CA THR A 6 -6.14 26.41 9.27
C THR A 6 -6.40 25.06 8.57
N GLY A 7 -6.82 25.08 7.31
CA GLY A 7 -7.10 23.86 6.53
C GLY A 7 -8.57 23.42 6.55
N LEU A 8 -9.47 24.30 6.99
CA LEU A 8 -10.93 24.16 6.88
C LEU A 8 -11.43 24.76 5.57
N ARG A 9 -12.64 24.38 5.12
CA ARG A 9 -13.20 24.86 3.85
C ARG A 9 -13.33 26.38 3.79
N ASP A 10 -13.82 26.97 4.88
CA ASP A 10 -14.05 28.41 5.00
C ASP A 10 -12.78 29.18 5.40
N ASN A 11 -11.70 28.47 5.72
CA ASN A 11 -10.38 29.01 6.05
C ASN A 11 -9.28 28.10 5.49
N PRO A 12 -9.13 28.04 4.16
CA PRO A 12 -8.18 27.17 3.51
C PRO A 12 -6.74 27.55 3.89
N ALA A 13 -5.87 26.54 4.03
CA ALA A 13 -4.48 26.78 4.38
C ALA A 13 -3.64 27.14 3.14
N GLU A 14 -2.71 28.09 3.30
CA GLU A 14 -1.55 28.16 2.42
C GLU A 14 -0.59 27.03 2.79
N THR A 15 -0.15 26.23 1.81
CA THR A 15 0.77 25.12 2.07
C THR A 15 2.07 25.25 1.28
N THR A 16 3.18 25.19 2.01
CA THR A 16 4.50 24.82 1.50
C THR A 16 4.71 23.31 1.69
N PRO A 17 5.69 22.67 1.00
CA PRO A 17 5.99 21.25 1.21
C PRO A 17 6.21 20.85 2.68
N ASP A 18 6.69 21.78 3.52
CA ASP A 18 6.98 21.54 4.94
C ASP A 18 5.79 21.78 5.88
N THR A 19 4.69 22.35 5.38
CA THR A 19 3.51 22.73 6.19
C THR A 19 2.27 21.90 5.85
N ILE A 20 2.43 20.82 5.07
CA ILE A 20 1.32 19.93 4.66
C ILE A 20 0.73 19.23 5.91
N PRO A 21 -0.58 19.42 6.19
CA PRO A 21 -1.25 18.75 7.29
C PRO A 21 -1.28 17.22 7.14
N ALA A 22 -1.33 16.51 8.28
CA ALA A 22 -1.28 15.04 8.31
C ALA A 22 -2.56 14.35 7.76
N GLY A 23 -3.64 15.10 7.53
CA GLY A 23 -4.93 14.60 7.04
C GLY A 23 -5.47 15.46 5.91
N CYS A 24 -6.70 15.17 5.45
CA CYS A 24 -7.33 15.98 4.41
C CYS A 24 -7.45 17.43 4.84
N PHE A 25 -6.98 18.35 4.00
CA PHE A 25 -7.05 19.78 4.23
C PHE A 25 -7.54 20.51 2.99
N TRP A 26 -8.28 21.59 3.21
CA TRP A 26 -8.67 22.51 2.15
C TRP A 26 -7.57 23.54 1.93
N PHE A 27 -7.24 23.80 0.67
CA PHE A 27 -6.26 24.82 0.24
C PHE A 27 -6.76 25.56 -1.00
N LEU A 28 -6.22 26.76 -1.22
CA LEU A 28 -6.43 27.50 -2.46
C LEU A 28 -5.25 27.23 -3.38
N ASP A 29 -5.54 26.75 -4.59
CA ASP A 29 -4.54 26.67 -5.66
C ASP A 29 -4.19 28.11 -6.13
N PRO A 30 -3.02 28.37 -6.76
CA PRO A 30 -2.65 29.72 -7.19
C PRO A 30 -3.61 30.40 -8.16
N ASP A 31 -4.48 29.63 -8.84
CA ASP A 31 -5.54 30.16 -9.70
C ASP A 31 -6.82 30.55 -8.95
N GLY A 32 -6.84 30.37 -7.62
CA GLY A 32 -7.97 30.66 -6.74
C GLY A 32 -8.94 29.49 -6.57
N THR A 33 -8.68 28.33 -7.17
CA THR A 33 -9.54 27.15 -7.04
C THR A 33 -9.44 26.56 -5.63
N LEU A 34 -10.59 26.27 -5.02
CA LEU A 34 -10.66 25.60 -3.73
C LEU A 34 -10.51 24.08 -3.91
N CYS A 35 -9.43 23.53 -3.36
CA CYS A 35 -9.05 22.14 -3.52
C CYS A 35 -8.98 21.41 -2.17
N LEU A 36 -9.22 20.09 -2.18
CA LEU A 36 -9.09 19.21 -1.03
C LEU A 36 -7.98 18.18 -1.32
N SER A 37 -6.95 18.12 -0.47
CA SER A 37 -5.84 17.17 -0.63
C SER A 37 -5.61 16.36 0.65
N PRO A 38 -5.38 15.03 0.57
CA PRO A 38 -5.43 14.18 -0.62
C PRO A 38 -6.85 13.90 -1.15
N GLY A 39 -7.90 14.35 -0.45
CA GLY A 39 -9.29 14.22 -0.91
C GLY A 39 -9.97 12.91 -0.52
N CYS A 40 -10.46 12.80 0.71
CA CYS A 40 -11.24 11.64 1.13
C CYS A 40 -12.69 11.74 0.66
N MET A 41 -13.31 10.58 0.38
CA MET A 41 -14.72 10.52 -0.04
C MET A 41 -15.68 11.07 1.03
N ALA A 42 -15.30 11.02 2.31
CA ALA A 42 -16.09 11.60 3.38
C ALA A 42 -16.16 13.14 3.25
N ARG A 43 -15.00 13.81 3.17
CA ARG A 43 -14.92 15.28 3.17
C ARG A 43 -15.30 15.96 1.86
N ILE A 44 -15.28 15.21 0.75
CA ILE A 44 -15.79 15.74 -0.53
C ILE A 44 -17.32 15.82 -0.55
N GLN A 45 -18.00 14.93 0.17
CA GLN A 45 -19.47 14.89 0.28
C GLN A 45 -19.97 15.78 1.42
N ASP A 46 -19.26 15.78 2.54
CA ASP A 46 -19.56 16.58 3.72
C ASP A 46 -18.26 17.23 4.23
N PRO A 47 -18.03 18.53 3.97
CA PRO A 47 -16.82 19.24 4.39
C PRO A 47 -16.50 19.16 5.90
N ASP A 48 -17.53 18.94 6.72
CA ASP A 48 -17.48 18.88 8.18
C ASP A 48 -17.34 17.44 8.71
N ALA A 49 -17.41 16.42 7.85
CA ALA A 49 -17.19 15.04 8.24
C ALA A 49 -15.76 14.78 8.74
N GLU A 50 -15.63 13.80 9.64
CA GLU A 50 -14.34 13.34 10.14
C GLU A 50 -13.45 12.82 8.99
N CYS A 51 -12.19 13.23 8.98
CA CYS A 51 -11.23 12.74 7.99
C CYS A 51 -10.79 11.31 8.32
N LEU A 52 -11.23 10.34 7.52
CA LEU A 52 -10.85 8.93 7.66
C LEU A 52 -9.63 8.51 6.81
N CYS A 53 -8.94 9.46 6.16
CA CYS A 53 -7.71 9.13 5.44
C CYS A 53 -6.58 8.77 6.39
N ASP A 54 -6.01 7.58 6.20
CA ASP A 54 -4.70 7.25 6.74
C ASP A 54 -3.68 8.30 6.29
N THR A 55 -2.88 8.83 7.21
CA THR A 55 -1.75 9.69 6.88
C THR A 55 -0.83 9.00 5.87
N LEU A 56 -0.13 9.76 5.01
CA LEU A 56 0.84 9.18 4.07
C LEU A 56 1.88 8.29 4.80
N THR A 57 2.29 8.68 6.00
CA THR A 57 3.18 7.89 6.87
C THR A 57 2.54 6.57 7.30
N THR A 58 1.25 6.56 7.66
CA THR A 58 0.50 5.35 8.00
C THR A 58 0.40 4.40 6.81
N GLN A 59 0.07 4.93 5.62
CA GLN A 59 0.00 4.16 4.39
C GLN A 59 1.37 3.57 4.02
N HIS A 60 2.42 4.38 4.09
CA HIS A 60 3.79 3.95 3.84
C HIS A 60 4.24 2.85 4.81
N ASN A 61 3.93 2.98 6.11
CA ASN A 61 4.23 1.96 7.10
C ASN A 61 3.50 0.64 6.83
N ARG A 62 2.21 0.70 6.46
CA ARG A 62 1.42 -0.47 6.06
C ARG A 62 2.03 -1.17 4.84
N LEU A 63 2.37 -0.42 3.80
CA LEU A 63 3.00 -0.96 2.59
C LEU A 63 4.37 -1.57 2.89
N LYS A 64 5.20 -0.91 3.70
CA LYS A 64 6.50 -1.45 4.14
C LYS A 64 6.35 -2.74 4.93
N HIS A 65 5.36 -2.82 5.81
CA HIS A 65 5.04 -4.06 6.53
C HIS A 65 4.61 -5.17 5.55
N ARG A 66 3.66 -4.89 4.66
CA ARG A 66 3.20 -5.86 3.66
C ARG A 66 4.32 -6.37 2.76
N MET A 67 5.23 -5.49 2.34
CA MET A 67 6.41 -5.88 1.56
C MET A 67 7.29 -6.87 2.33
N ARG A 68 7.51 -6.67 3.63
CA ARG A 68 8.29 -7.60 4.46
C ARG A 68 7.61 -8.96 4.55
N GLU A 69 6.31 -9.00 4.83
CA GLU A 69 5.54 -10.25 4.88
C GLU A 69 5.64 -11.03 3.57
N LEU A 70 5.50 -10.35 2.43
CA LEU A 70 5.59 -10.99 1.12
C LEU A 70 7.00 -11.52 0.84
N LYS A 71 8.04 -10.78 1.22
CA LYS A 71 9.43 -11.26 1.11
C LYS A 71 9.69 -12.49 1.97
N ASP A 72 9.17 -12.52 3.19
CA ASP A 72 9.32 -13.66 4.10
C ASP A 72 8.59 -14.89 3.56
N ARG A 73 7.37 -14.71 3.02
CA ARG A 73 6.62 -15.78 2.35
C ARG A 73 7.34 -16.31 1.11
N GLN A 74 7.87 -15.41 0.27
CA GLN A 74 8.65 -15.80 -0.91
C GLN A 74 9.89 -16.60 -0.51
N LYS A 75 10.66 -16.11 0.46
CA LYS A 75 11.85 -16.81 0.97
C LYS A 75 11.50 -18.20 1.50
N HIS A 76 10.38 -18.32 2.23
CA HIS A 76 9.91 -19.61 2.71
C HIS A 76 9.55 -20.57 1.57
N ALA A 77 8.81 -20.08 0.56
CA ALA A 77 8.45 -20.85 -0.61
C ALA A 77 9.71 -21.29 -1.40
N ASP A 78 10.68 -20.40 -1.61
CA ASP A 78 11.93 -20.71 -2.31
C ASP A 78 12.74 -21.79 -1.59
N ASN A 79 12.80 -21.74 -0.26
CA ASN A 79 13.49 -22.76 0.54
C ASN A 79 12.84 -24.13 0.37
N TRP A 80 11.51 -24.20 0.45
CA TRP A 80 10.78 -25.45 0.22
C TRP A 80 10.93 -25.96 -1.20
N TRP A 81 10.84 -25.07 -2.19
CA TRP A 81 11.01 -25.42 -3.58
C TRP A 81 12.39 -26.05 -3.84
N ARG A 82 13.46 -25.42 -3.33
CA ARG A 82 14.83 -25.95 -3.45
C ARG A 82 14.99 -27.30 -2.74
N ALA A 83 14.39 -27.47 -1.57
CA ALA A 83 14.43 -28.74 -0.85
C ALA A 83 13.73 -29.87 -1.62
N LEU A 84 12.56 -29.58 -2.21
CA LEU A 84 11.84 -30.53 -3.07
C LEU A 84 12.63 -30.87 -4.34
N GLU A 85 13.20 -29.86 -4.99
CA GLU A 85 14.05 -30.05 -6.18
C GLU A 85 15.25 -30.96 -5.86
N ALA A 86 15.94 -30.69 -4.75
CA ALA A 86 17.07 -31.52 -4.29
C ALA A 86 16.63 -32.95 -3.98
N ALA A 87 15.49 -33.13 -3.32
CA ALA A 87 14.95 -34.45 -2.99
C ALA A 87 14.62 -35.26 -4.25
N VAL A 88 13.97 -34.63 -5.25
CA VAL A 88 13.67 -35.28 -6.54
C VAL A 88 14.96 -35.60 -7.29
N ALA A 89 15.94 -34.69 -7.31
CA ALA A 89 17.20 -34.91 -7.99
C ALA A 89 18.01 -36.09 -7.41
N ALA A 90 17.95 -36.27 -6.08
CA ALA A 90 18.60 -37.37 -5.39
C ALA A 90 17.84 -38.71 -5.49
N HIS A 91 16.58 -38.70 -5.94
CA HIS A 91 15.76 -39.91 -6.01
C HIS A 91 16.21 -40.83 -7.17
N PRO A 92 16.32 -42.15 -6.95
CA PRO A 92 16.68 -43.11 -8.00
C PRO A 92 15.78 -42.99 -9.25
N ASP A 93 14.47 -42.82 -9.04
CA ASP A 93 13.47 -42.72 -10.11
C ASP A 93 13.24 -41.29 -10.64
N ARG A 94 14.19 -40.37 -10.45
CA ARG A 94 14.03 -38.95 -10.84
C ARG A 94 13.47 -38.75 -12.26
N HIS A 95 13.93 -39.56 -13.21
CA HIS A 95 13.55 -39.44 -14.62
C HIS A 95 12.09 -39.83 -14.83
N ALA A 96 11.60 -40.86 -14.13
CA ALA A 96 10.20 -41.28 -14.20
C ALA A 96 9.28 -40.21 -13.57
N ILE A 97 9.67 -39.68 -12.41
CA ILE A 97 8.94 -38.60 -11.71
C ILE A 97 8.83 -37.36 -12.60
N LEU A 98 9.93 -36.92 -13.22
CA LEU A 98 9.92 -35.75 -14.11
C LEU A 98 9.12 -35.99 -15.39
N ALA A 99 9.19 -37.19 -15.98
CA ALA A 99 8.43 -37.54 -17.18
C ALA A 99 6.91 -37.56 -16.92
N ASP A 100 6.48 -38.14 -15.79
CA ASP A 100 5.07 -38.10 -15.37
C ASP A 100 4.61 -36.65 -15.10
N THR A 101 5.44 -35.86 -14.42
CA THR A 101 5.15 -34.45 -14.14
C THR A 101 4.97 -33.63 -15.42
N ARG A 102 5.83 -33.81 -16.43
CA ARG A 102 5.70 -33.14 -17.75
C ARG A 102 4.40 -33.52 -18.45
N ARG A 103 4.10 -34.82 -18.48
CA ARG A 103 2.87 -35.36 -19.05
C ARG A 103 1.63 -34.73 -18.42
N ARG A 104 1.56 -34.66 -17.08
CA ARG A 104 0.44 -34.04 -16.35
C ARG A 104 0.34 -32.53 -16.58
N ALA A 105 1.48 -31.86 -16.77
CA ALA A 105 1.54 -30.44 -17.09
C ALA A 105 1.17 -30.11 -18.55
N GLY A 106 0.88 -31.12 -19.38
CA GLY A 106 0.58 -30.93 -20.81
C GLY A 106 1.80 -30.48 -21.63
N ARG A 107 3.01 -30.84 -21.20
CA ARG A 107 4.28 -30.52 -21.87
C ARG A 107 5.01 -31.77 -22.35
#